data_AF-A0A356NQ48-F1
#
_entry.id   AF-A0A356NQ48-F1
#
_cell.length_a   1.000
_cell.length_b   1.000
_cell.length_c   1.000
_cell.angle_alpha   90.00
_cell.angle_beta   90.00
_cell.angle_gamma   90.00
#
_symmetry.space_group_name_H-M   'P 1'
#
loop_
_entity.id
_entity.type
_entity.pdbx_description
1 polymer ?
#
loop_
_entity_poly.entity_id
_entity_poly.type
_entity_poly.pdbx_seq_one_letter_code
_entity_poly.pdbx_strand_id
1 'polypeptide(L)'
;MWRQNDSKEDAVGKIRHILKNGKNCYEVDLGLVGGKKRRRYIGNIRAAREVLKSLENERLELGRQWKGLEPQSKWSVLEVLEEIKDSSLSVREV
;
A
#
# COMPACT_ATOMS: atom_id res chain seq x y z
N MET A 1 20.58 2.38 27.75
CA MET A 1 19.99 1.11 27.28
C MET A 1 18.82 1.47 26.36
N TRP A 2 19.09 1.69 25.08
CA TRP A 2 18.07 2.14 24.12
C TRP A 2 17.47 0.91 23.43
N ARG A 3 16.17 0.68 23.64
CA ARG A 3 15.42 -0.39 22.98
C ARG A 3 15.48 -0.17 21.48
N GLN A 4 16.10 -1.11 20.76
CA GLN A 4 15.85 -1.34 19.35
C GLN A 4 14.36 -1.67 19.21
N ASN A 5 13.56 -0.68 18.81
CA ASN A 5 12.39 -1.00 18.00
C ASN A 5 12.92 -1.08 16.58
N ASP A 6 13.37 -2.27 16.18
CA ASP A 6 13.33 -2.67 14.79
C ASP A 6 11.87 -2.61 14.39
N SER A 7 11.43 -1.42 13.98
CA SER A 7 10.30 -1.26 13.08
C SER A 7 10.65 -2.17 11.92
N LYS A 8 10.11 -3.39 11.92
CA LYS A 8 10.06 -4.24 10.74
C LYS A 8 9.54 -3.32 9.66
N GLU A 9 10.45 -2.86 8.79
CA GLU A 9 10.06 -2.23 7.55
C GLU A 9 9.05 -3.19 6.95
N ASP A 10 7.79 -2.75 6.89
CA ASP A 10 6.73 -3.46 6.20
C ASP A 10 7.18 -3.54 4.75
N ALA A 11 7.97 -4.58 4.46
CA ALA A 11 8.64 -4.78 3.20
C ALA A 11 7.57 -4.67 2.12
N VAL A 12 7.75 -3.68 1.24
CA VAL A 12 6.82 -3.38 0.17
C VAL A 12 6.56 -4.67 -0.62
N GLY A 13 5.29 -4.86 -0.95
CA GLY A 13 4.64 -6.03 -1.55
C GLY A 13 5.54 -7.22 -1.88
N LYS A 14 5.29 -8.37 -1.24
CA LYS A 14 5.92 -9.63 -1.64
C LYS A 14 5.09 -10.29 -2.74
N ILE A 15 5.77 -10.79 -3.77
CA ILE A 15 5.16 -11.73 -4.73
C ILE A 15 5.33 -13.14 -4.18
N ARG A 16 4.22 -13.88 -4.08
CA ARG A 16 4.22 -15.28 -3.67
C ARG A 16 3.63 -16.14 -4.76
N HIS A 17 4.33 -17.20 -5.13
CA HIS A 17 3.77 -18.22 -6.01
C HIS A 17 2.84 -19.11 -5.18
N ILE A 18 1.59 -19.25 -5.61
CA ILE A 18 0.55 -20.01 -4.91
C ILE A 18 -0.30 -20.80 -5.90
N LEU A 19 -1.01 -21.79 -5.39
CA LEU A 19 -2.08 -22.46 -6.12
C LEU A 19 -3.42 -21.87 -5.67
N LYS A 20 -4.17 -21.26 -6.58
CA LYS A 20 -5.51 -20.71 -6.31
C LYS A 20 -6.53 -21.38 -7.23
N ASN A 21 -7.55 -22.00 -6.65
CA ASN A 21 -8.59 -22.74 -7.38
C ASN A 21 -8.00 -23.75 -8.39
N GLY A 22 -6.95 -24.48 -7.97
CA GLY A 22 -6.28 -25.47 -8.81
C GLY A 22 -5.37 -24.92 -9.91
N LYS A 23 -5.20 -23.58 -10.00
CA LYS A 23 -4.33 -22.93 -11.00
C LYS A 23 -3.14 -22.24 -10.33
N ASN A 24 -1.97 -22.37 -10.95
CA ASN A 24 -0.78 -21.62 -10.53
C ASN A 24 -1.03 -20.13 -10.73
N CYS A 25 -0.75 -19.34 -9.70
CA CYS A 25 -0.82 -17.89 -9.78
C CYS A 25 0.17 -17.24 -8.83
N TYR A 26 0.37 -15.95 -9.04
CA TYR A 26 1.23 -15.09 -8.26
C TYR A 26 0.36 -14.13 -7.46
N GLU A 27 0.43 -14.26 -6.15
CA GLU A 27 -0.17 -13.33 -5.21
C GLU A 27 0.79 -12.15 -5.01
N VAL A 28 0.32 -10.94 -5.30
CA VAL A 28 1.03 -9.69 -5.01
C VAL A 28 0.39 -9.09 -3.75
N ASP A 29 1.17 -8.94 -2.69
CA ASP A 29 0.75 -8.26 -1.47
C ASP A 29 0.71 -6.74 -1.72
N LEU A 30 -0.45 -6.11 -1.50
CA LEU A 30 -0.66 -4.67 -1.66
C LEU A 30 -0.62 -3.94 -0.30
N GLY A 31 -0.32 -4.66 0.79
CA GLY A 31 -0.30 -4.11 2.14
C GLY A 31 -1.66 -4.19 2.85
N LEU A 32 -1.82 -3.36 3.89
CA LEU A 32 -2.99 -3.33 4.76
C LEU A 32 -3.84 -2.09 4.48
N VAL A 33 -5.14 -2.29 4.25
CA VAL A 33 -6.13 -1.20 4.17
C VAL A 33 -7.26 -1.52 5.14
N GLY A 34 -7.51 -0.63 6.11
CA GLY A 34 -8.52 -0.84 7.15
C GLY A 34 -8.32 -2.14 7.94
N GLY A 35 -7.06 -2.48 8.26
CA GLY A 35 -6.70 -3.72 8.98
C GLY A 35 -6.79 -5.01 8.14
N LYS A 36 -7.19 -4.93 6.87
CA LYS A 36 -7.33 -6.10 5.98
C LYS A 36 -6.19 -6.13 4.95
N LYS A 37 -5.59 -7.31 4.75
CA LYS A 37 -4.58 -7.51 3.70
C LYS A 37 -5.23 -7.39 2.32
N ARG A 38 -4.74 -6.46 1.51
CA ARG A 38 -5.10 -6.30 0.11
C ARG A 38 -4.14 -7.11 -0.75
N ARG A 39 -4.66 -7.92 -1.67
CA ARG A 39 -3.86 -8.83 -2.48
C ARG A 39 -4.41 -8.89 -3.89
N ARG A 40 -3.54 -8.94 -4.89
CA ARG A 40 -3.90 -9.17 -6.29
C ARG A 40 -3.37 -10.54 -6.72
N TYR A 41 -4.17 -11.27 -7.49
CA TYR A 41 -3.81 -12.60 -7.98
C TYR A 41 -3.62 -12.54 -9.50
N ILE A 42 -2.45 -12.91 -9.98
CA ILE A 42 -2.04 -12.71 -11.37
C ILE A 42 -1.50 -14.03 -11.91
N GLY A 43 -1.90 -14.45 -13.11
CA GLY A 43 -1.48 -15.74 -13.69
C GLY A 43 -0.04 -15.77 -14.20
N ASN A 44 0.62 -14.61 -14.33
CA ASN A 44 1.94 -14.47 -14.92
C ASN A 44 2.90 -13.70 -14.00
N ILE A 45 4.10 -14.25 -13.77
CA ILE A 45 5.14 -13.63 -12.94
C ILE A 45 5.61 -12.28 -13.48
N ARG A 46 5.69 -12.08 -14.81
CA ARG A 46 6.10 -10.80 -15.41
C ARG A 46 5.11 -9.70 -15.05
N ALA A 47 3.83 -9.96 -15.27
CA ALA A 47 2.75 -9.05 -14.88
C ALA A 47 2.71 -8.80 -13.37
N ALA A 48 2.97 -9.82 -12.54
CA ALA A 48 3.06 -9.65 -11.09
C ALA A 48 4.20 -8.72 -10.67
N ARG A 49 5.37 -8.83 -11.32
CA ARG A 49 6.52 -7.93 -11.09
C ARG A 49 6.25 -6.50 -11.55
N GLU A 50 5.60 -6.33 -12.69
CA GLU A 50 5.18 -5.01 -13.18
C GLU A 50 4.21 -4.33 -12.22
N VAL A 51 3.22 -5.07 -11.70
CA VAL A 51 2.29 -4.56 -10.70
C VAL A 51 3.03 -4.16 -9.42
N LEU A 52 3.92 -5.00 -8.90
CA LEU A 52 4.71 -4.65 -7.72
C LEU A 52 5.53 -3.37 -7.94
N LYS A 53 6.25 -3.29 -9.07
CA LYS A 53 7.06 -2.12 -9.42
C LYS A 53 6.22 -0.85 -9.56
N SER A 54 5.02 -0.96 -10.14
CA SER A 54 4.09 0.16 -10.27
C SER A 54 3.68 0.69 -8.89
N LEU A 55 3.38 -0.20 -7.95
CA LEU A 55 3.00 0.17 -6.58
C LEU A 55 4.16 0.80 -5.81
N GLU A 56 5.38 0.28 -5.99
CA GLU A 56 6.59 0.88 -5.42
C GLU A 56 6.79 2.30 -5.93
N ASN A 57 6.65 2.51 -7.25
CA ASN A 57 6.79 3.82 -7.87
C ASN A 57 5.71 4.80 -7.38
N GLU A 58 4.46 4.36 -7.33
CA GLU A 58 3.34 5.18 -6.86
C GLU A 58 3.54 5.61 -5.40
N ARG A 59 3.96 4.68 -4.53
CA ARG A 59 4.27 5.01 -3.13
C ARG A 59 5.41 6.01 -3.01
N LEU A 60 6.45 5.86 -3.84
CA LEU A 60 7.57 6.80 -3.88
C LEU A 60 7.10 8.18 -4.33
N GLU A 61 6.23 8.24 -5.34
CA GLU A 61 5.68 9.49 -5.86
C GLU A 61 4.79 10.19 -4.83
N LEU A 62 3.88 9.47 -4.18
CA LEU A 62 3.08 9.98 -3.07
C LEU A 62 3.97 10.52 -1.93
N GLY A 63 5.05 9.81 -1.61
CA GLY A 63 6.02 10.26 -0.61
C GLY A 63 6.75 11.55 -1.02
N ARG A 64 7.08 11.73 -2.31
CA ARG A 64 7.67 12.96 -2.84
C ARG A 64 6.67 14.13 -2.78
N GLN A 65 5.45 13.90 -3.25
CA GLN A 65 4.37 14.88 -3.22
C GLN A 65 4.10 15.33 -1.78
N TRP A 66 3.93 14.38 -0.85
CA TRP A 66 3.75 14.69 0.56
C TRP A 66 4.89 15.51 1.13
N LYS A 67 6.15 15.14 0.86
CA LYS A 67 7.31 15.91 1.34
C LYS A 67 7.31 17.35 0.80
N GLY A 68 6.96 17.53 -0.47
CA GLY A 68 6.92 18.82 -1.15
C GLY A 68 5.76 19.75 -0.75
N LEU A 69 4.77 19.27 0.01
CA LEU A 69 3.69 20.13 0.50
C LEU A 69 4.16 21.07 1.62
N GLU A 70 3.70 22.31 1.55
CA GLU A 70 3.83 23.29 2.64
C GLU A 70 3.12 22.79 3.92
N PRO A 71 3.56 23.21 5.12
CA PRO A 71 2.94 22.79 6.38
C PRO A 71 1.42 23.00 6.42
N GLN A 72 0.93 24.14 5.93
CA GLN A 72 -0.51 24.45 5.91
C GLN A 72 -1.29 23.44 5.04
N SER A 73 -0.77 23.11 3.85
CA SER A 73 -1.42 22.14 2.96
C SER A 73 -1.43 20.73 3.55
N LYS A 74 -0.36 20.34 4.27
CA LYS A 74 -0.32 19.08 5.02
C LYS A 74 -1.42 19.03 6.08
N TRP A 75 -1.63 20.12 6.82
CA TRP A 75 -2.71 20.21 7.80
C TRP A 75 -4.08 20.03 7.18
N SER A 76 -4.38 20.74 6.09
CA SER A 76 -5.68 20.59 5.41
C SER A 76 -5.92 19.16 4.90
N VAL A 77 -4.86 18.48 4.42
CA VAL A 77 -4.99 17.06 4.03
C VAL A 77 -5.32 16.19 5.25
N LEU A 78 -4.71 16.44 6.40
CA LEU A 78 -5.00 15.68 7.62
C LEU A 78 -6.43 15.93 8.12
N GLU A 79 -6.91 17.18 8.08
CA GLU A 79 -8.30 17.52 8.45
C GLU A 79 -9.30 16.77 7.56
N VAL A 80 -9.11 16.80 6.24
CA VAL A 80 -9.96 16.05 5.31
C VAL A 80 -9.93 14.54 5.59
N LEU A 81 -8.76 13.97 5.90
CA LEU A 81 -8.64 12.55 6.24
C LEU A 81 -9.35 12.20 7.56
N GLU A 82 -9.35 13.11 8.54
CA GLU A 82 -10.12 12.96 9.78
C GLU A 82 -11.62 13.03 9.51
N GLU A 83 -12.09 14.00 8.72
CA GLU A 83 -13.50 14.12 8.34
C GLU A 83 -14.03 12.87 7.62
N ILE A 84 -13.23 12.30 6.71
CA ILE A 84 -13.56 11.05 6.01
C ILE A 84 -13.73 9.90 7.02
N LYS A 85 -12.79 9.79 7.96
CA LYS A 85 -12.80 8.75 9.00
C LYS A 85 -14.02 8.89 9.90
N ASP A 86 -14.33 10.10 10.34
CA ASP A 86 -15.47 10.39 11.23
C ASP A 86 -16.81 10.19 10.52
N SER A 87 -16.86 10.45 9.22
CA SER A 87 -18.03 10.17 8.36
C SER A 87 -18.25 8.69 8.09
N SER A 88 -17.42 7.78 8.65
CA SER A 88 -17.42 6.34 8.34
C SER A 88 -17.27 6.03 6.84
N LEU A 89 -16.74 6.99 6.08
CA LEU A 89 -16.48 6.83 4.65
C LEU A 89 -15.13 6.15 4.48
N SER A 90 -15.07 5.19 3.57
CA SER A 90 -13.81 4.58 3.17
C SER A 90 -13.41 5.11 1.81
N VAL A 91 -12.21 5.68 1.69
CA VAL A 91 -11.61 5.91 0.37
C VAL A 91 -11.38 4.54 -0.26
N ARG A 92 -12.15 4.24 -1.30
CA ARG A 92 -11.91 3.10 -2.19
C ARG A 92 -11.42 3.69 -3.50
N GLU A 93 -10.29 3.20 -4.01
CA GLU A 93 -9.96 3.40 -5.42
C GLU A 93 -11.09 2.82 -6.27
N VAL A 94 -11.49 3.57 -7.30
CA VAL A 94 -12.43 3.14 -8.34
C VAL A 94 -11.65 2.44 -9.44
#